data_AF-A0A9D5KEB7-F1
#
_entry.id   AF-A0A9D5KEB7-F1
#
_cell.length_a   1.000
_cell.length_b   1.000
_cell.length_c   1.000
_cell.angle_alpha   90.00
_cell.angle_beta   90.00
_cell.angle_gamma   90.00
#
_symmetry.space_group_name_H-M   'P 1'
#
loop_
_entity.id
_entity.type
_entity.pdbx_description
1 polymer ?
#
loop_
_entity_poly.entity_id
_entity_poly.type
_entity_poly.pdbx_seq_one_letter_code
_entity_poly.pdbx_strand_id
1 'polypeptide(L)'
;MRKSLFARNDACNSRLWVMLAVLALCAQCDKGSPLSGGSSLKNQALVVVIENNDYLGEDMETGFMFFRDEVSTVLAEIFGIAVSDMDGMTLTKIIDVYGEDWQINEIRTRAAPYYARIVSLTDDAATGSAVLDTLDYLSGCGYIIDMVFNLHGNTTGVSFADSHYDISAFTDSLNWNGVRLRALYQTCCYGRHMIDEWESCGISAVNGAHEINGLAMFSPVFFVEHWAAGATFGGAVSRAFQDEIDTLESYGDVLPVDALLSDEVRAGSAQHVGGSDTALAWADTSMFGTGGLARAGAGIR
;
A
#
# COMPACT_ATOMS: atom_id res chain seq x y z
N MET A 1 -40.63 -2.25 -64.12
CA MET A 1 -41.26 -2.99 -62.99
C MET A 1 -40.89 -2.25 -61.71
N ARG A 2 -41.82 -1.47 -61.13
CA ARG A 2 -42.64 -1.75 -59.91
C ARG A 2 -41.86 -1.73 -58.57
N LYS A 3 -42.23 -0.73 -57.72
CA LYS A 3 -42.32 -0.67 -56.23
C LYS A 3 -41.01 -0.90 -55.44
N SER A 4 -40.50 -0.06 -54.53
CA SER A 4 -41.03 0.71 -53.38
C SER A 4 -41.62 -0.09 -52.21
N LEU A 5 -41.29 0.39 -51.00
CA LEU A 5 -41.81 0.14 -49.63
C LEU A 5 -41.01 -0.87 -48.77
N PHE A 6 -40.25 -0.41 -47.75
CA PHE A 6 -40.65 0.16 -46.43
C PHE A 6 -41.13 -0.88 -45.42
N ALA A 7 -40.42 -0.99 -44.29
CA ALA A 7 -40.89 -0.65 -42.92
C ALA A 7 -39.76 -1.02 -41.92
N ARG A 8 -39.23 -0.04 -41.15
CA ARG A 8 -39.48 0.25 -39.71
C ARG A 8 -39.01 -0.91 -38.80
N ASN A 9 -38.36 -0.75 -37.66
CA ASN A 9 -38.15 0.26 -36.60
C ASN A 9 -37.12 -0.46 -35.66
N ASP A 10 -36.20 0.09 -34.88
CA ASP A 10 -36.27 1.17 -33.91
C ASP A 10 -34.84 1.64 -33.59
N ALA A 11 -34.72 2.94 -33.33
CA ALA A 11 -33.61 3.51 -32.60
C ALA A 11 -33.81 3.22 -31.09
N CYS A 12 -32.81 2.60 -30.45
CA CYS A 12 -32.63 2.66 -29.01
C CYS A 12 -31.15 2.42 -28.65
N ASN A 13 -30.50 3.44 -28.07
CA ASN A 13 -29.23 3.45 -27.35
C ASN A 13 -27.95 3.10 -28.15
N SER A 14 -27.21 4.05 -28.73
CA SER A 14 -26.26 4.97 -28.05
C SER A 14 -25.45 4.36 -26.90
N ARG A 15 -24.11 4.37 -27.05
CA ARG A 15 -23.04 4.05 -26.06
C ARG A 15 -22.76 2.57 -25.78
N LEU A 16 -21.91 1.93 -26.59
CA LEU A 16 -21.07 0.81 -26.13
C LEU A 16 -19.86 0.59 -27.06
N TRP A 17 -19.01 1.61 -27.16
CA TRP A 17 -17.71 1.56 -27.85
C TRP A 17 -16.51 1.65 -26.88
N VAL A 18 -16.68 1.33 -25.59
CA VAL A 18 -15.61 1.58 -24.59
C VAL A 18 -15.26 0.42 -23.65
N MET A 19 -15.83 -0.79 -23.77
CA MET A 19 -15.46 -1.89 -22.86
C MET A 19 -15.20 -3.22 -23.58
N LEU A 20 -14.22 -3.21 -24.47
CA LEU A 20 -13.68 -4.42 -25.10
C LEU A 20 -12.17 -4.31 -25.34
N ALA A 21 -11.46 -3.78 -24.34
CA ALA A 21 -10.00 -3.65 -24.29
C ALA A 21 -9.43 -3.86 -22.86
N VAL A 22 -10.05 -4.72 -22.04
CA VAL A 22 -9.56 -5.07 -20.68
C VAL A 22 -9.47 -6.61 -20.49
N LEU A 23 -9.21 -7.36 -21.55
CA LEU A 23 -9.01 -8.82 -21.46
C LEU A 23 -7.88 -9.28 -22.38
N ALA A 24 -6.65 -9.08 -21.92
CA ALA A 24 -5.51 -10.02 -21.97
C ALA A 24 -4.20 -9.25 -21.73
N LEU A 25 -3.37 -9.77 -20.81
CA LEU A 25 -2.12 -9.24 -20.21
C LEU A 25 -2.41 -8.59 -18.83
N CYS A 26 -2.18 -9.18 -17.65
CA CYS A 26 -1.47 -10.39 -17.25
C CYS A 26 -2.23 -11.07 -16.09
N ALA A 27 -3.24 -11.88 -16.42
CA ALA A 27 -3.65 -12.98 -15.55
C ALA A 27 -2.65 -14.13 -15.73
N GLN A 28 -1.45 -13.99 -15.17
CA GLN A 28 -0.77 -15.17 -14.65
C GLN A 28 -1.49 -15.54 -13.37
N CYS A 29 -2.52 -16.38 -13.53
CA CYS A 29 -2.76 -17.42 -12.54
C CYS A 29 -1.41 -18.13 -12.34
N ASP A 30 -0.70 -17.74 -11.28
CA ASP A 30 0.44 -18.50 -10.82
C ASP A 30 -0.09 -19.88 -10.44
N LYS A 31 0.11 -20.84 -11.34
CA LYS A 31 -0.22 -22.24 -11.10
C LYS A 31 0.83 -22.74 -10.13
N GLY A 32 0.54 -22.54 -8.84
CA GLY A 32 1.19 -23.21 -7.72
C GLY A 32 2.69 -23.35 -7.87
N SER A 33 3.43 -22.30 -7.49
CA SER A 33 4.76 -22.52 -6.95
C SER A 33 4.69 -23.68 -5.93
N PRO A 34 5.52 -24.72 -6.05
CA PRO A 34 5.46 -25.85 -5.13
C PRO A 34 5.75 -25.32 -3.73
N LEU A 35 4.73 -25.37 -2.88
CA LEU A 35 4.82 -25.07 -1.45
C LEU A 35 5.95 -25.91 -0.84
N SER A 36 7.16 -25.36 -0.73
CA SER A 36 8.22 -25.92 0.08
C SER A 36 7.75 -25.89 1.53
N GLY A 37 7.73 -27.07 2.14
CA GLY A 37 7.01 -27.34 3.37
C GLY A 37 7.53 -26.61 4.61
N GLY A 38 6.60 -26.44 5.57
CA GLY A 38 6.97 -26.43 6.99
C GLY A 38 6.58 -25.21 7.80
N SER A 39 5.31 -24.81 7.82
CA SER A 39 4.71 -24.11 8.96
C SER A 39 3.19 -24.16 8.88
N SER A 40 2.52 -24.44 9.99
CA SER A 40 1.06 -24.53 10.13
C SER A 40 0.37 -23.17 10.29
N LEU A 41 1.06 -22.06 10.02
CA LEU A 41 0.56 -20.67 10.14
C LEU A 41 -0.16 -20.16 8.87
N LYS A 42 -0.69 -21.07 8.03
CA LYS A 42 -1.03 -20.86 6.60
C LYS A 42 -2.20 -19.93 6.26
N ASN A 43 -2.71 -19.11 7.19
CA ASN A 43 -3.88 -18.27 6.93
C ASN A 43 -3.59 -16.77 7.06
N GLN A 44 -2.34 -16.31 6.94
CA GLN A 44 -2.03 -14.88 6.91
C GLN A 44 -1.93 -14.35 5.48
N ALA A 45 -2.57 -13.21 5.23
CA ALA A 45 -2.48 -12.46 3.98
C ALA A 45 -1.87 -11.08 4.23
N LEU A 46 -1.04 -10.62 3.30
CA LEU A 46 -0.53 -9.25 3.26
C LEU A 46 -1.17 -8.53 2.06
N VAL A 47 -1.81 -7.39 2.30
CA VAL A 47 -2.23 -6.47 1.24
C VAL A 47 -1.24 -5.30 1.21
N VAL A 48 -0.66 -5.04 0.06
CA VAL A 48 0.29 -3.95 -0.16
C VAL A 48 -0.35 -2.97 -1.12
N VAL A 49 -0.47 -1.70 -0.73
CA VAL A 49 -1.02 -0.64 -1.55
C VAL A 49 0.02 0.47 -1.63
N ILE A 50 0.51 0.73 -2.84
CA ILE A 50 1.53 1.76 -3.11
C ILE A 50 0.97 2.61 -4.24
N GLU A 51 0.87 3.92 -4.03
CA GLU A 51 0.36 4.86 -5.02
C GLU A 51 0.81 6.29 -4.67
N ASN A 52 1.59 6.88 -5.56
CA ASN A 52 2.13 8.23 -5.42
C ASN A 52 1.25 9.32 -6.05
N ASN A 53 0.17 8.97 -6.76
CA ASN A 53 -0.79 9.83 -7.46
C ASN A 53 -0.14 10.86 -8.40
N ASP A 54 0.99 10.51 -9.01
CA ASP A 54 1.84 11.43 -9.78
C ASP A 54 2.15 12.74 -9.01
N TYR A 55 2.24 12.67 -7.68
CA TYR A 55 2.34 13.86 -6.83
C TYR A 55 3.55 13.82 -5.89
N LEU A 56 4.64 14.43 -6.34
CA LEU A 56 5.70 14.90 -5.43
C LEU A 56 5.59 16.41 -5.31
N GLY A 57 5.83 16.93 -4.10
CA GLY A 57 5.79 18.38 -3.86
C GLY A 57 6.81 19.13 -4.73
N GLU A 58 6.48 20.36 -5.14
CA GLU A 58 7.32 21.19 -6.02
C GLU A 58 8.75 21.38 -5.49
N ASP A 59 8.92 21.42 -4.17
CA ASP A 59 10.23 21.54 -3.52
C ASP A 59 11.11 20.30 -3.75
N MET A 60 10.53 19.10 -3.79
CA MET A 60 11.27 17.86 -4.09
C MET A 60 11.73 17.83 -5.54
N GLU A 61 10.86 18.23 -6.47
CA GLU A 61 11.20 18.30 -7.89
C GLU A 61 12.29 19.34 -8.14
N THR A 62 12.19 20.50 -7.47
CA THR A 62 13.21 21.56 -7.52
C THR A 62 14.54 21.06 -6.96
N GLY A 63 14.53 20.36 -5.83
CA GLY A 63 15.71 19.72 -5.26
C GLY A 63 16.36 18.72 -6.22
N PHE A 64 15.54 17.85 -6.83
CA PHE A 64 16.01 16.91 -7.85
C PHE A 64 16.66 17.61 -9.03
N MET A 65 16.10 18.72 -9.53
CA MET A 65 16.71 19.47 -10.62
C MET A 65 18.08 20.05 -10.26
N PHE A 66 18.31 20.45 -9.01
CA PHE A 66 19.60 20.97 -8.55
C PHE A 66 20.66 19.88 -8.35
N PHE A 67 20.24 18.67 -7.95
CA PHE A 67 21.11 17.54 -7.63
C PHE A 67 20.86 16.34 -8.56
N ARG A 68 20.56 16.61 -9.83
CA ARG A 68 20.03 15.58 -10.75
C ARG A 68 21.00 14.43 -10.92
N ASP A 69 22.28 14.71 -11.15
CA ASP A 69 23.28 13.70 -11.44
C ASP A 69 23.52 12.80 -10.21
N GLU A 70 23.59 13.38 -9.02
CA GLU A 70 23.76 12.68 -7.75
C GLU A 70 22.54 11.83 -7.41
N VAL A 71 21.33 12.43 -7.47
CA VAL A 71 20.07 11.72 -7.17
C VAL A 71 19.82 10.61 -8.19
N SER A 72 20.00 10.86 -9.49
CA SER A 72 19.84 9.82 -10.51
C SER A 72 20.87 8.70 -10.36
N THR A 73 22.09 8.98 -9.90
CA THR A 73 23.06 7.91 -9.62
C THR A 73 22.58 7.00 -8.50
N VAL A 74 22.09 7.58 -7.40
CA VAL A 74 21.58 6.81 -6.25
C VAL A 74 20.30 6.05 -6.61
N LEU A 75 19.34 6.68 -7.29
CA LEU A 75 18.11 6.01 -7.73
C LEU A 75 18.39 4.87 -8.72
N ALA A 76 19.35 5.04 -9.64
CA ALA A 76 19.75 3.98 -10.57
C ALA A 76 20.30 2.76 -9.82
N GLU A 77 21.12 2.98 -8.78
CA GLU A 77 21.62 1.93 -7.90
C GLU A 77 20.47 1.21 -7.17
N ILE A 78 19.58 1.97 -6.52
CA ILE A 78 18.46 1.42 -5.74
C ILE A 78 17.52 0.58 -6.62
N PHE A 79 17.13 1.11 -7.77
CA PHE A 79 16.17 0.46 -8.67
C PHE A 79 16.83 -0.59 -9.57
N GLY A 80 18.16 -0.67 -9.60
CA GLY A 80 18.89 -1.60 -10.46
C GLY A 80 18.74 -1.31 -11.96
N ILE A 81 18.68 -0.01 -12.33
CA ILE A 81 18.53 0.47 -13.72
C ILE A 81 19.75 1.29 -14.16
N ALA A 82 19.83 1.66 -15.45
CA ALA A 82 20.86 2.60 -15.89
C ALA A 82 20.42 4.05 -15.66
N VAL A 83 21.36 4.95 -15.37
CA VAL A 83 21.08 6.39 -15.23
C VAL A 83 20.39 6.96 -16.47
N SER A 84 20.77 6.50 -17.67
CA SER A 84 20.17 6.92 -18.94
C SER A 84 18.69 6.55 -19.09
N ASP A 85 18.20 5.57 -18.33
CA ASP A 85 16.79 5.17 -18.34
C ASP A 85 15.88 6.23 -17.68
N MET A 86 16.49 7.24 -17.02
CA MET A 86 15.82 8.39 -16.39
C MET A 86 16.04 9.71 -17.15
N ASP A 87 16.67 9.68 -18.33
CA ASP A 87 16.95 10.87 -19.12
C ASP A 87 15.67 11.61 -19.51
N GLY A 88 15.58 12.88 -19.14
CA GLY A 88 14.42 13.73 -19.42
C GLY A 88 13.18 13.48 -18.57
N MET A 89 13.22 12.54 -17.62
CA MET A 89 12.13 12.31 -16.67
C MET A 89 12.16 13.33 -15.50
N THR A 90 10.99 13.65 -14.95
CA THR A 90 10.83 14.32 -13.65
C THR A 90 11.06 13.33 -12.51
N LEU A 91 11.29 13.80 -11.29
CA LEU A 91 11.42 12.91 -10.13
C LEU A 91 10.14 12.10 -9.94
N THR A 92 8.98 12.75 -10.02
CA THR A 92 7.68 12.05 -9.96
C THR A 92 7.62 10.90 -10.95
N LYS A 93 8.00 11.14 -12.21
CA LYS A 93 7.92 10.11 -13.24
C LYS A 93 8.90 8.96 -13.01
N ILE A 94 10.06 9.24 -12.42
CA ILE A 94 11.03 8.21 -12.05
C ILE A 94 10.45 7.32 -10.94
N ILE A 95 9.84 7.91 -9.92
CA ILE A 95 9.23 7.16 -8.81
C ILE A 95 8.02 6.34 -9.29
N ASP A 96 7.17 6.92 -10.14
CA ASP A 96 6.05 6.23 -10.77
C ASP A 96 6.51 5.02 -11.61
N VAL A 97 7.50 5.20 -12.49
CA VAL A 97 7.93 4.12 -13.40
C VAL A 97 8.77 3.04 -12.71
N TYR A 98 9.61 3.41 -11.73
CA TYR A 98 10.59 2.49 -11.15
C TYR A 98 10.45 2.29 -9.64
N GLY A 99 10.06 3.34 -8.92
CA GLY A 99 10.01 3.34 -7.46
C GLY A 99 8.90 2.46 -6.89
N GLU A 100 7.69 2.55 -7.43
CA GLU A 100 6.55 1.75 -6.94
C GLU A 100 6.77 0.26 -7.15
N ASP A 101 7.14 -0.11 -8.38
CA ASP A 101 7.47 -1.49 -8.75
C ASP A 101 8.62 -2.04 -7.91
N TRP A 102 9.68 -1.26 -7.72
CA TRP A 102 10.78 -1.66 -6.84
C TRP A 102 10.29 -1.92 -5.41
N GLN A 103 9.53 -1.01 -4.82
CA GLN A 103 9.09 -1.14 -3.44
C GLN A 103 8.15 -2.34 -3.25
N ILE A 104 7.22 -2.57 -4.18
CA ILE A 104 6.35 -3.76 -4.20
C ILE A 104 7.18 -5.03 -4.25
N ASN A 105 8.16 -5.10 -5.15
CA ASN A 105 8.99 -6.29 -5.34
C ASN A 105 9.85 -6.59 -4.10
N GLU A 106 10.41 -5.55 -3.47
CA GLU A 106 11.20 -5.68 -2.25
C GLU A 106 10.35 -6.14 -1.05
N ILE A 107 9.14 -5.59 -0.89
CA ILE A 107 8.17 -6.03 0.13
C ILE A 107 7.77 -7.49 -0.12
N ARG A 108 7.39 -7.83 -1.35
CA ARG A 108 6.95 -9.19 -1.71
C ARG A 108 8.04 -10.22 -1.44
N THR A 109 9.28 -9.90 -1.80
CA THR A 109 10.43 -10.78 -1.58
C THR A 109 10.62 -11.09 -0.09
N ARG A 110 10.51 -10.08 0.78
CA ARG A 110 10.64 -10.25 2.23
C ARG A 110 9.43 -10.91 2.87
N ALA A 111 8.23 -10.68 2.35
CA ALA A 111 6.98 -11.24 2.86
C ALA A 111 6.75 -12.70 2.43
N ALA A 112 7.25 -13.12 1.26
CA ALA A 112 6.95 -14.42 0.65
C ALA A 112 7.22 -15.65 1.55
N PRO A 113 8.26 -15.68 2.41
CA PRO A 113 8.47 -16.80 3.33
C PRO A 113 7.43 -16.92 4.45
N TYR A 114 6.68 -15.84 4.72
CA TYR A 114 5.86 -15.70 5.93
C TYR A 114 4.36 -15.67 5.62
N TYR A 115 3.94 -14.98 4.56
CA TYR A 115 2.53 -14.84 4.20
C TYR A 115 2.09 -15.88 3.19
N ALA A 116 0.93 -16.50 3.41
CA ALA A 116 0.35 -17.46 2.49
C ALA A 116 -0.21 -16.80 1.22
N ARG A 117 -0.62 -15.54 1.34
CA ARG A 117 -1.13 -14.73 0.24
C ARG A 117 -0.54 -13.33 0.34
N ILE A 118 -0.07 -12.80 -0.78
CA ILE A 118 0.31 -11.40 -0.91
C ILE A 118 -0.50 -10.84 -2.09
N VAL A 119 -1.19 -9.73 -1.86
CA VAL A 119 -1.91 -8.97 -2.89
C VAL A 119 -1.26 -7.60 -2.96
N SER A 120 -0.90 -7.17 -4.16
CA SER A 120 -0.30 -5.86 -4.41
C SER A 120 -1.22 -5.06 -5.32
N LEU A 121 -1.47 -3.81 -4.95
CA LEU A 121 -2.27 -2.85 -5.69
C LEU A 121 -1.41 -1.60 -5.89
N THR A 122 -1.26 -1.16 -7.14
CA THR A 122 -0.42 -0.04 -7.58
C THR A 122 -1.07 0.62 -8.78
N ASP A 123 -0.69 1.86 -9.08
CA ASP A 123 -1.25 2.66 -10.17
C ASP A 123 -2.81 2.67 -10.15
N ASP A 124 -3.41 2.62 -11.34
CA ASP A 124 -4.86 2.48 -11.58
C ASP A 124 -5.55 1.34 -10.79
N ALA A 125 -4.82 0.37 -10.24
CA ALA A 125 -5.38 -0.69 -9.40
C ALA A 125 -5.42 -0.32 -7.89
N ALA A 126 -4.65 0.65 -7.43
CA ALA A 126 -4.60 1.15 -6.05
C ALA A 126 -5.80 2.04 -5.68
N THR A 127 -7.01 1.63 -6.07
CA THR A 127 -8.26 2.32 -5.76
C THR A 127 -8.82 1.90 -4.41
N GLY A 128 -9.52 2.82 -3.73
CA GLY A 128 -10.15 2.51 -2.44
C GLY A 128 -11.17 1.38 -2.55
N SER A 129 -11.92 1.32 -3.66
CA SER A 129 -12.86 0.23 -3.95
C SER A 129 -12.16 -1.13 -4.12
N ALA A 130 -11.06 -1.20 -4.87
CA ALA A 130 -10.28 -2.44 -5.04
C ALA A 130 -9.69 -2.93 -3.71
N VAL A 131 -9.28 -2.01 -2.83
CA VAL A 131 -8.82 -2.34 -1.48
C VAL A 131 -9.97 -2.95 -0.67
N LEU A 132 -11.13 -2.30 -0.61
CA LEU A 132 -12.29 -2.81 0.13
C LEU A 132 -12.73 -4.20 -0.37
N ASP A 133 -12.83 -4.38 -1.69
CA ASP A 133 -13.19 -5.67 -2.31
C ASP A 133 -12.16 -6.77 -1.99
N THR A 134 -10.87 -6.43 -2.03
CA THR A 134 -9.78 -7.35 -1.70
C THR A 134 -9.86 -7.79 -0.23
N LEU A 135 -10.08 -6.85 0.69
CA LEU A 135 -10.16 -7.14 2.10
C LEU A 135 -11.41 -7.95 2.46
N ASP A 136 -12.56 -7.66 1.83
CA ASP A 136 -13.80 -8.44 2.00
C ASP A 136 -13.61 -9.88 1.52
N TYR A 137 -13.03 -10.05 0.32
CA TYR A 137 -12.73 -11.37 -0.23
C TYR A 137 -11.80 -12.19 0.68
N LEU A 138 -10.68 -11.60 1.13
CA LEU A 138 -9.72 -12.27 2.00
C LEU A 138 -10.34 -12.61 3.37
N SER A 139 -11.13 -11.70 3.93
CA SER A 139 -11.86 -11.93 5.19
C SER A 139 -12.86 -13.08 5.03
N GLY A 140 -13.60 -13.11 3.92
CA GLY A 140 -14.53 -14.20 3.58
C GLY A 140 -13.85 -15.56 3.39
N CYS A 141 -12.58 -15.55 2.98
CA CYS A 141 -11.73 -16.75 2.90
C CYS A 141 -11.10 -17.15 4.24
N GLY A 142 -11.31 -16.37 5.31
CA GLY A 142 -10.79 -16.65 6.65
C GLY A 142 -9.30 -16.34 6.82
N TYR A 143 -8.75 -15.43 6.00
CA TYR A 143 -7.40 -14.93 6.22
C TYR A 143 -7.35 -13.94 7.40
N ILE A 144 -6.21 -13.95 8.09
CA ILE A 144 -5.75 -12.90 8.99
C ILE A 144 -5.00 -11.90 8.11
N ILE A 145 -5.50 -10.67 8.03
CA ILE A 145 -5.01 -9.71 7.05
C ILE A 145 -4.14 -8.68 7.75
N ASP A 146 -2.91 -8.54 7.30
CA ASP A 146 -2.08 -7.36 7.56
C ASP A 146 -2.04 -6.50 6.29
N MET A 147 -1.79 -5.21 6.45
CA MET A 147 -1.74 -4.28 5.33
C MET A 147 -0.57 -3.31 5.44
N VAL A 148 -0.03 -2.93 4.29
CA VAL A 148 1.00 -1.89 4.13
C VAL A 148 0.48 -0.85 3.15
N PHE A 149 0.45 0.40 3.59
CA PHE A 149 0.12 1.58 2.78
C PHE A 149 1.37 2.42 2.57
N ASN A 150 1.69 2.67 1.30
CA ASN A 150 2.48 3.82 0.90
C ASN A 150 1.62 4.74 0.03
N LEU A 151 0.89 5.63 0.70
CA LEU A 151 -0.12 6.51 0.10
C LEU A 151 0.07 7.93 0.62
N HIS A 152 -0.39 8.91 -0.15
CA HIS A 152 -0.60 10.25 0.40
C HIS A 152 -1.76 10.26 1.41
N GLY A 153 -1.67 11.18 2.36
CA GLY A 153 -2.72 11.40 3.33
C GLY A 153 -2.67 12.78 3.95
N ASN A 154 -3.65 13.05 4.80
CA ASN A 154 -3.72 14.24 5.62
C ASN A 154 -4.37 13.86 6.96
N THR A 155 -4.78 14.86 7.74
CA THR A 155 -5.36 14.64 9.06
C THR A 155 -6.73 13.94 9.04
N THR A 156 -7.40 13.85 7.89
CA THR A 156 -8.77 13.33 7.76
C THR A 156 -8.89 12.12 6.84
N GLY A 157 -7.87 11.79 6.06
CA GLY A 157 -8.04 10.77 5.03
C GLY A 157 -6.78 10.39 4.27
N VAL A 158 -6.97 9.44 3.36
CA VAL A 158 -5.94 8.85 2.50
C VAL A 158 -6.33 9.01 1.03
N SER A 159 -5.35 9.19 0.17
CA SER A 159 -5.55 9.31 -1.28
C SER A 159 -5.20 8.01 -1.97
N PHE A 160 -6.21 7.39 -2.54
CA PHE A 160 -6.11 6.27 -3.48
C PHE A 160 -6.16 6.79 -4.92
N ALA A 161 -5.83 5.96 -5.90
CA ALA A 161 -5.81 6.34 -7.31
C ALA A 161 -7.15 6.88 -7.83
N ASP A 162 -8.28 6.44 -7.26
CA ASP A 162 -9.64 6.87 -7.65
C ASP A 162 -10.16 8.08 -6.90
N SER A 163 -9.77 8.26 -5.63
CA SER A 163 -10.30 9.32 -4.80
C SER A 163 -9.52 9.54 -3.50
N HIS A 164 -9.78 10.70 -2.90
CA HIS A 164 -9.46 10.92 -1.49
C HIS A 164 -10.60 10.40 -0.63
N TYR A 165 -10.30 9.46 0.27
CA TYR A 165 -11.27 8.86 1.17
C TYR A 165 -11.10 9.44 2.57
N ASP A 166 -12.19 9.99 3.10
CA ASP A 166 -12.29 10.27 4.53
C ASP A 166 -12.12 8.97 5.32
N ILE A 167 -11.23 8.98 6.31
CA ILE A 167 -10.85 7.75 6.98
C ILE A 167 -12.02 7.13 7.75
N SER A 168 -12.90 7.94 8.34
CA SER A 168 -14.05 7.45 9.11
C SER A 168 -15.02 6.71 8.19
N ALA A 169 -15.27 7.26 6.98
CA ALA A 169 -16.12 6.61 5.99
C ALA A 169 -15.49 5.30 5.45
N PHE A 170 -14.16 5.28 5.29
CA PHE A 170 -13.44 4.09 4.85
C PHE A 170 -13.51 2.98 5.90
N THR A 171 -13.25 3.28 7.17
CA THR A 171 -13.29 2.30 8.27
C THR A 171 -14.72 1.85 8.59
N ASP A 172 -15.73 2.72 8.46
CA ASP A 172 -17.15 2.34 8.50
C ASP A 172 -17.50 1.30 7.42
N SER A 173 -16.94 1.44 6.22
CA SER A 173 -17.16 0.50 5.12
C SER A 173 -16.55 -0.88 5.43
N LEU A 174 -15.37 -0.92 6.07
CA LEU A 174 -14.76 -2.17 6.55
C LEU A 174 -15.65 -2.85 7.59
N ASN A 175 -16.12 -2.09 8.59
CA ASN A 175 -17.00 -2.58 9.65
C ASN A 175 -18.32 -3.12 9.08
N TRP A 176 -18.95 -2.40 8.16
CA TRP A 176 -20.19 -2.81 7.51
C TRP A 176 -20.06 -4.15 6.76
N ASN A 177 -18.93 -4.35 6.08
CA ASN A 177 -18.63 -5.60 5.37
C ASN A 177 -18.15 -6.72 6.30
N GLY A 178 -17.94 -6.44 7.58
CA GLY A 178 -17.40 -7.42 8.54
C GLY A 178 -15.95 -7.80 8.24
N VAL A 179 -15.23 -6.93 7.54
CA VAL A 179 -13.79 -7.07 7.27
C VAL A 179 -13.04 -6.93 8.59
N ARG A 180 -12.02 -7.77 8.78
CA ARG A 180 -11.18 -7.72 9.97
C ARG A 180 -9.72 -7.60 9.59
N LEU A 181 -9.22 -6.37 9.70
CA LEU A 181 -7.82 -6.06 9.53
C LEU A 181 -7.08 -6.23 10.86
N ARG A 182 -5.99 -6.99 10.88
CA ARG A 182 -5.19 -7.21 12.09
C ARG A 182 -4.22 -6.06 12.32
N ALA A 183 -3.37 -5.77 11.35
CA ALA A 183 -2.35 -4.74 11.47
C ALA A 183 -2.27 -3.88 10.21
N LEU A 184 -1.93 -2.59 10.38
CA LEU A 184 -1.71 -1.64 9.29
C LEU A 184 -0.41 -0.88 9.49
N TYR A 185 0.55 -1.08 8.59
CA TYR A 185 1.65 -0.14 8.45
C TYR A 185 1.31 0.92 7.41
N GLN A 186 1.43 2.21 7.72
CA GLN A 186 1.18 3.32 6.78
C GLN A 186 2.26 4.39 6.84
N THR A 187 2.61 4.95 5.68
CA THR A 187 3.53 6.09 5.54
C THR A 187 2.81 7.41 5.27
N CYS A 188 1.48 7.44 5.35
CA CYS A 188 0.66 8.62 5.08
C CYS A 188 1.10 9.84 5.92
N CYS A 189 1.22 11.01 5.28
CA CYS A 189 1.37 12.27 5.99
C CYS A 189 0.24 12.45 7.01
N TYR A 190 0.58 12.90 8.21
CA TYR A 190 -0.33 13.08 9.33
C TYR A 190 -1.06 11.79 9.77
N GLY A 191 -0.53 10.61 9.41
CA GLY A 191 -1.16 9.32 9.68
C GLY A 191 -1.53 9.08 11.14
N ARG A 192 -0.82 9.70 12.10
CA ARG A 192 -1.17 9.58 13.53
C ARG A 192 -2.59 10.03 13.84
N HIS A 193 -3.15 10.96 13.07
CA HIS A 193 -4.48 11.52 13.30
C HIS A 193 -5.61 10.58 12.88
N MET A 194 -5.27 9.51 12.16
CA MET A 194 -6.20 8.49 11.69
C MET A 194 -6.24 7.24 12.58
N ILE A 195 -5.37 7.16 13.60
CA ILE A 195 -5.21 5.96 14.43
C ILE A 195 -6.50 5.61 15.19
N ASP A 196 -7.16 6.60 15.78
CA ASP A 196 -8.40 6.38 16.54
C ASP A 196 -9.52 5.76 15.68
N GLU A 197 -9.56 6.10 14.38
CA GLU A 197 -10.54 5.55 13.44
C GLU A 197 -10.21 4.11 13.02
N TRP A 198 -8.92 3.78 12.93
CA TRP A 198 -8.49 2.39 12.76
C TRP A 198 -8.74 1.56 14.03
N GLU A 199 -8.54 2.14 15.21
CA GLU A 199 -8.86 1.50 16.49
C GLU A 199 -10.36 1.23 16.63
N SER A 200 -11.20 2.19 16.23
CA SER A 200 -12.65 2.07 16.29
C SER A 200 -13.18 0.94 15.37
N CYS A 201 -12.45 0.63 14.29
CA CYS A 201 -12.73 -0.53 13.42
C CYS A 201 -12.09 -1.85 13.89
N GLY A 202 -11.51 -1.86 15.09
CA GLY A 202 -11.01 -3.06 15.74
C GLY A 202 -9.63 -3.51 15.29
N ILE A 203 -8.80 -2.62 14.73
CA ILE A 203 -7.42 -2.96 14.40
C ILE A 203 -6.62 -3.31 15.66
N SER A 204 -5.68 -4.26 15.52
CA SER A 204 -4.78 -4.64 16.61
C SER A 204 -3.64 -3.63 16.74
N ALA A 205 -3.03 -3.27 15.62
CA ALA A 205 -1.88 -2.38 15.61
C ALA A 205 -1.87 -1.52 14.34
N VAL A 206 -1.52 -0.24 14.50
CA VAL A 206 -1.39 0.71 13.40
C VAL A 206 -0.31 1.73 13.73
N ASN A 207 0.41 2.24 12.73
CA ASN A 207 1.30 3.39 12.91
C ASN A 207 0.79 4.63 12.14
N GLY A 208 1.48 5.76 12.31
CA GLY A 208 1.34 6.90 11.42
C GLY A 208 2.34 8.00 11.74
N ALA A 209 2.72 8.76 10.71
CA ALA A 209 3.62 9.90 10.88
C ALA A 209 2.98 11.02 11.70
N HIS A 210 3.81 11.78 12.42
CA HIS A 210 3.37 12.90 13.24
C HIS A 210 2.82 14.06 12.40
N GLU A 211 3.50 14.39 11.30
CA GLU A 211 3.15 15.45 10.36
C GLU A 211 3.43 15.02 8.91
N ILE A 212 3.99 15.89 8.08
CA ILE A 212 4.45 15.53 6.74
C ILE A 212 5.50 14.43 6.86
N ASN A 213 5.25 13.29 6.19
CA ASN A 213 6.19 12.20 6.15
C ASN A 213 7.10 12.34 4.92
N GLY A 214 8.38 12.63 5.15
CA GLY A 214 9.42 12.63 4.12
C GLY A 214 10.18 11.30 4.02
N LEU A 215 9.91 10.35 4.92
CA LEU A 215 10.61 9.07 5.03
C LEU A 215 9.62 7.93 4.77
N ALA A 216 9.51 7.55 3.51
CA ALA A 216 8.52 6.58 3.03
C ALA A 216 9.04 5.64 1.93
N MET A 217 10.29 5.82 1.47
CA MET A 217 10.82 5.05 0.35
C MET A 217 11.27 3.67 0.81
N PHE A 218 12.02 3.60 1.91
CA PHE A 218 12.59 2.34 2.40
C PHE A 218 11.81 1.73 3.57
N SER A 219 11.19 2.56 4.40
CA SER A 219 10.58 2.09 5.65
C SER A 219 9.47 1.04 5.48
N PRO A 220 8.61 1.03 4.43
CA PRO A 220 7.69 -0.09 4.21
C PRO A 220 8.40 -1.44 4.02
N VAL A 221 9.53 -1.43 3.31
CA VAL A 221 10.35 -2.63 3.05
C VAL A 221 10.96 -3.15 4.35
N PHE A 222 11.61 -2.25 5.11
CA PHE A 222 12.22 -2.60 6.40
C PHE A 222 11.18 -3.01 7.44
N PHE A 223 10.00 -2.38 7.46
CA PHE A 223 8.92 -2.76 8.35
C PHE A 223 8.56 -4.23 8.15
N VAL A 224 8.30 -4.63 6.90
CA VAL A 224 7.95 -6.02 6.57
C VAL A 224 9.08 -6.98 6.95
N GLU A 225 10.34 -6.58 6.74
CA GLU A 225 11.50 -7.35 7.16
C GLU A 225 11.49 -7.65 8.67
N HIS A 226 11.44 -6.60 9.50
CA HIS A 226 11.48 -6.73 10.96
C HIS A 226 10.23 -7.40 11.51
N TRP A 227 9.07 -7.04 10.96
CA TRP A 227 7.78 -7.57 11.38
C TRP A 227 7.72 -9.07 11.17
N ALA A 228 8.00 -9.52 9.96
CA ALA A 228 7.95 -10.93 9.61
C ALA A 228 9.07 -11.74 10.30
N ALA A 229 10.22 -11.12 10.60
CA ALA A 229 11.29 -11.72 11.39
C ALA A 229 10.97 -11.87 12.89
N GLY A 230 9.80 -11.42 13.34
CA GLY A 230 9.29 -11.66 14.69
C GLY A 230 9.48 -10.51 15.68
N ALA A 231 9.83 -9.31 15.21
CA ALA A 231 9.70 -8.12 16.06
C ALA A 231 8.21 -7.90 16.44
N THR A 232 7.98 -7.19 17.54
CA THR A 232 6.64 -6.65 17.83
C THR A 232 6.30 -5.57 16.80
N PHE A 233 5.01 -5.26 16.62
CA PHE A 233 4.59 -4.28 15.62
C PHE A 233 5.27 -2.93 15.86
N GLY A 234 5.18 -2.40 17.09
CA GLY A 234 5.87 -1.16 17.44
C GLY A 234 7.40 -1.25 17.30
N GLY A 235 7.99 -2.40 17.61
CA GLY A 235 9.43 -2.64 17.41
C GLY A 235 9.84 -2.61 15.94
N ALA A 236 9.02 -3.20 15.05
CA ALA A 236 9.24 -3.19 13.60
C ALA A 236 9.11 -1.77 13.04
N VAL A 237 8.09 -1.00 13.46
CA VAL A 237 7.90 0.40 13.06
C VAL A 237 9.12 1.25 13.45
N SER A 238 9.56 1.19 14.70
CA SER A 238 10.69 1.99 15.17
C SER A 238 12.00 1.64 14.47
N ARG A 239 12.24 0.34 14.22
CA ARG A 239 13.44 -0.12 13.49
C ARG A 239 13.41 0.30 12.03
N ALA A 240 12.27 0.12 11.35
CA ALA A 240 12.12 0.52 9.96
C ALA A 240 12.37 2.02 9.74
N PHE A 241 11.88 2.85 10.66
CA PHE A 241 12.15 4.29 10.65
C PHE A 241 13.64 4.62 10.81
N GLN A 242 14.32 3.94 11.74
CA GLN A 242 15.76 4.13 11.95
C GLN A 242 16.57 3.63 10.75
N ASP A 243 16.21 2.47 10.19
CA ASP A 243 16.93 1.90 9.04
C ASP A 243 16.80 2.77 7.79
N GLU A 244 15.65 3.45 7.58
CA GLU A 244 15.51 4.43 6.50
C GLU A 244 16.43 5.64 6.70
N ILE A 245 16.53 6.16 7.94
CA ILE A 245 17.49 7.22 8.29
C ILE A 245 18.92 6.76 8.02
N ASP A 246 19.31 5.60 8.54
CA ASP A 246 20.67 5.05 8.40
C ASP A 246 21.00 4.80 6.91
N THR A 247 20.03 4.35 6.12
CA THR A 247 20.17 4.17 4.67
C THR A 247 20.42 5.50 3.97
N LEU A 248 19.64 6.55 4.28
CA LEU A 248 19.84 7.87 3.70
C LEU A 248 21.19 8.47 4.14
N GLU A 249 21.59 8.32 5.40
CA GLU A 249 22.92 8.73 5.92
C GLU A 249 24.07 8.04 5.19
N SER A 250 23.90 6.79 4.76
CA SER A 250 24.92 6.07 3.98
C SER A 250 25.21 6.70 2.62
N TYR A 251 24.29 7.51 2.08
CA TYR A 251 24.47 8.29 0.85
C TYR A 251 25.02 9.70 1.10
N GLY A 252 25.44 10.04 2.32
CA GLY A 252 25.91 11.39 2.70
C GLY A 252 27.11 11.93 1.91
N ASP A 253 27.89 11.06 1.27
CA ASP A 253 28.99 11.45 0.39
C ASP A 253 28.52 11.86 -1.02
N VAL A 254 27.27 11.56 -1.39
CA VAL A 254 26.70 11.79 -2.74
C VAL A 254 25.50 12.74 -2.67
N LEU A 255 24.63 12.60 -1.67
CA LEU A 255 23.40 13.37 -1.53
C LEU A 255 23.53 14.44 -0.44
N PRO A 256 22.77 15.56 -0.53
CA PRO A 256 22.68 16.55 0.54
C PRO A 256 21.80 16.04 1.70
N VAL A 257 22.26 14.98 2.37
CA VAL A 257 21.47 14.25 3.38
C VAL A 257 21.03 15.13 4.53
N ASP A 258 21.82 16.13 4.93
CA ASP A 258 21.44 17.08 5.99
C ASP A 258 20.12 17.82 5.69
N ALA A 259 19.82 18.08 4.41
CA ALA A 259 18.56 18.70 4.00
C ALA A 259 17.42 17.67 4.00
N LEU A 260 17.68 16.45 3.50
CA LEU A 260 16.71 15.35 3.45
C LEU A 260 16.34 14.84 4.85
N LEU A 261 17.26 14.95 5.80
CA LEU A 261 17.13 14.49 7.18
C LEU A 261 17.21 15.66 8.18
N SER A 262 16.70 16.83 7.79
CA SER A 262 16.61 17.98 8.70
C SER A 262 15.79 17.61 9.95
N ASP A 263 16.01 18.34 11.05
CA ASP A 263 15.27 18.13 12.30
C ASP A 263 13.74 18.17 12.09
N GLU A 264 13.27 19.04 11.18
CA GLU A 264 11.86 19.14 10.81
C GLU A 264 11.36 17.87 10.11
N VAL A 265 12.11 17.38 9.09
CA VAL A 265 11.73 16.14 8.39
C VAL A 265 11.74 14.96 9.35
N ARG A 266 12.76 14.82 10.21
CA ARG A 266 12.82 13.74 11.21
C ARG A 266 11.67 13.83 12.21
N ALA A 267 11.35 15.02 12.70
CA ALA A 267 10.27 15.21 13.67
C ALA A 267 8.88 14.97 13.05
N GLY A 268 8.64 15.45 11.83
CA GLY A 268 7.37 15.23 11.11
C GLY A 268 7.17 13.78 10.70
N SER A 269 8.24 13.12 10.26
CA SER A 269 8.24 11.71 9.84
C SER A 269 8.32 10.74 11.01
N ALA A 270 8.54 11.21 12.24
CA ALA A 270 8.55 10.35 13.43
C ALA A 270 7.23 9.58 13.52
N GLN A 271 7.32 8.31 13.89
CA GLN A 271 6.19 7.39 13.84
C GLN A 271 5.53 7.27 15.20
N HIS A 272 4.20 7.44 15.23
CA HIS A 272 3.36 7.07 16.36
C HIS A 272 2.78 5.67 16.13
N VAL A 273 2.65 4.87 17.19
CA VAL A 273 2.06 3.53 17.13
C VAL A 273 0.86 3.48 18.07
N GLY A 274 -0.28 3.06 17.54
CA GLY A 274 -1.51 2.81 18.28
C GLY A 274 -2.11 1.45 17.91
N GLY A 275 -3.39 1.27 18.21
CA GLY A 275 -4.06 -0.01 18.19
C GLY A 275 -4.30 -0.57 19.59
N SER A 276 -5.13 -1.62 19.65
CA SER A 276 -5.41 -2.34 20.90
C SER A 276 -4.24 -3.16 21.46
N ASP A 277 -3.22 -3.46 20.64
CA ASP A 277 -2.01 -4.17 21.01
C ASP A 277 -0.79 -3.70 20.19
N THR A 278 -0.09 -2.68 20.67
CA THR A 278 1.15 -2.17 20.03
C THR A 278 2.33 -3.13 20.15
N ALA A 279 2.25 -4.11 21.05
CA ALA A 279 3.24 -5.16 21.25
C ALA A 279 2.89 -6.45 20.48
N LEU A 280 1.86 -6.42 19.63
CA LEU A 280 1.45 -7.53 18.78
C LEU A 280 2.66 -8.14 18.11
N ALA A 281 2.81 -9.46 18.18
CA ALA A 281 3.84 -10.20 17.45
C ALA A 281 3.26 -10.77 16.15
N TRP A 282 4.04 -10.86 15.08
CA TRP A 282 3.55 -11.36 13.80
C TRP A 282 2.93 -12.76 13.90
N ALA A 283 3.54 -13.63 14.71
CA ALA A 283 3.07 -15.01 14.94
C ALA A 283 1.79 -15.10 15.80
N ASP A 284 1.34 -14.00 16.42
CA ASP A 284 0.12 -14.00 17.22
C ASP A 284 -1.13 -13.94 16.32
N THR A 285 -1.85 -15.05 16.28
CA THR A 285 -3.10 -15.22 15.54
C THR A 285 -4.33 -15.34 16.46
N SER A 286 -4.18 -15.04 17.75
CA SER A 286 -5.20 -15.30 18.79
C SER A 286 -6.48 -14.48 18.64
N MET A 287 -6.40 -13.28 18.04
CA MET A 287 -7.55 -12.41 17.70
C MET A 287 -8.64 -13.11 16.87
N PHE A 288 -8.29 -14.18 16.17
CA PHE A 288 -9.18 -14.90 15.25
C PHE A 288 -9.52 -16.32 15.72
N GLY A 289 -9.23 -16.65 16.98
CA GLY A 289 -9.37 -18.01 17.52
C GLY A 289 -10.76 -18.60 17.35
N THR A 290 -10.90 -19.54 16.40
CA THR A 290 -11.88 -20.65 16.16
C THR A 290 -13.36 -20.54 16.57
N GLY A 291 -13.81 -19.47 17.22
CA GLY A 291 -15.19 -19.19 17.54
C GLY A 291 -15.92 -18.88 16.24
N GLY A 292 -16.52 -19.92 15.66
CA GLY A 292 -17.18 -19.86 14.37
C GLY A 292 -17.99 -18.58 14.20
N LEU A 293 -17.60 -17.81 13.19
CA LEU A 293 -18.47 -16.82 12.55
C LEU A 293 -19.64 -17.60 11.93
N ALA A 294 -20.58 -18.02 12.77
CA ALA A 294 -21.94 -18.25 12.34
C ALA A 294 -22.43 -16.89 11.85
N ARG A 295 -22.34 -16.65 10.52
CA ARG A 295 -23.05 -15.55 9.87
C ARG A 295 -24.48 -15.61 10.41
N ALA A 296 -24.83 -14.65 11.26
CA ALA A 296 -26.21 -14.44 11.64
C ALA A 296 -26.95 -14.22 10.33
N GLY A 297 -27.69 -15.25 9.89
CA GLY A 297 -28.45 -15.18 8.66
C GLY A 297 -29.33 -13.95 8.74
N ALA A 298 -29.05 -12.98 7.87
CA ALA A 298 -29.90 -11.84 7.66
C ALA A 298 -31.27 -12.38 7.21
N GLY A 299 -32.16 -12.53 8.18
CA GLY A 299 -33.57 -12.79 7.94
C GLY A 299 -34.18 -11.54 7.32
N ILE A 300 -34.07 -11.42 6.00
CA ILE A 300 -34.90 -10.50 5.23
C ILE A 300 -36.30 -11.11 5.19
N ARG A 301 -37.24 -10.46 5.89
CA ARG A 301 -38.68 -10.57 5.62
C ARG A 301 -39.10 -9.42 4.74
#